data_AF-A0A2P2IX21-F1
#
_entry.id   AF-A0A2P2IX21-F1
#
_cell.length_a   1.000
_cell.length_b   1.000
_cell.length_c   1.000
_cell.angle_alpha   90.00
_cell.angle_beta   90.00
_cell.angle_gamma   90.00
#
_symmetry.space_group_name_H-M   'P 1'
#
loop_
_entity.id
_entity.type
_entity.pdbx_description
1 polymer ?
#
loop_
_entity_poly.entity_id
_entity_poly.type
_entity_poly.pdbx_seq_one_letter_code
_entity_poly.pdbx_strand_id
1 'polypeptide(L)'
;MKISDAIGMRDSFTYSSLVHNLCKAGRFHCASKLLLSCLTSGMKILRSAQRAVLDGLQCSGFPGEARRLKSKIKLARILHF
;
A
#
# COMPACT_ATOMS: atom_id res chain seq x y z
N MET A 1 8.03 2.21 27.57
CA MET A 1 7.21 2.08 26.35
C MET A 1 7.61 3.23 25.42
N LYS A 2 8.30 2.95 24.31
CA LYS A 2 8.87 3.97 23.42
C LYS A 2 7.76 4.56 22.54
N ILE A 3 7.55 5.87 22.63
CA ILE A 3 6.49 6.62 21.92
C ILE A 3 6.63 6.47 20.38
N SER A 4 7.85 6.21 19.89
CA SER A 4 8.18 6.03 18.47
C SER A 4 7.50 4.81 17.81
N ASP A 5 7.34 3.71 18.53
CA ASP A 5 6.71 2.49 18.00
C ASP A 5 5.18 2.65 17.87
N ALA A 6 4.58 3.45 18.75
CA ALA A 6 3.15 3.76 18.72
C ALA A 6 2.79 4.70 17.56
N ILE A 7 3.70 5.62 17.19
CA ILE A 7 3.52 6.53 16.04
C ILE A 7 3.54 5.73 14.74
N GLY A 8 4.55 4.86 14.53
CA GLY A 8 4.64 4.02 13.33
C GLY A 8 3.50 3.01 13.17
N MET A 9 2.94 2.49 14.28
CA MET A 9 1.73 1.65 14.24
C MET A 9 0.47 2.43 13.86
N ARG A 10 0.33 3.67 14.36
CA ARG A 10 -0.83 4.53 14.07
C ARG A 10 -0.88 4.92 12.59
N ASP A 11 0.28 5.16 11.99
CA ASP A 11 0.39 5.44 10.56
C ASP A 11 0.01 4.20 9.74
N SER A 12 0.53 3.02 10.08
CA SER A 12 0.19 1.77 9.38
C SER A 12 -1.32 1.51 9.31
N PHE A 13 -2.04 1.66 10.42
CA PHE A 13 -3.47 1.40 10.47
C PHE A 13 -4.28 2.48 9.72
N THR A 14 -3.92 3.75 9.90
CA THR A 14 -4.55 4.89 9.21
C THR A 14 -4.41 4.75 7.71
N TYR A 15 -3.19 4.56 7.21
CA TYR A 15 -2.95 4.44 5.77
C TYR A 15 -3.51 3.15 5.18
N SER A 16 -3.48 2.04 5.92
CA SER A 16 -4.15 0.80 5.47
C SER A 16 -5.67 0.99 5.34
N SER A 17 -6.29 1.74 6.26
CA SER A 17 -7.72 2.08 6.20
C SER A 17 -8.04 3.00 5.02
N LEU A 18 -7.20 4.01 4.77
CA LEU A 18 -7.34 4.90 3.61
C LEU A 18 -7.19 4.15 2.28
N VAL A 19 -6.19 3.29 2.16
CA VAL A 19 -6.01 2.42 0.98
C VAL A 19 -7.21 1.52 0.78
N HIS A 20 -7.72 0.90 1.86
CA HIS A 20 -8.91 0.05 1.80
C HIS A 20 -10.15 0.84 1.32
N ASN A 21 -10.39 2.03 1.87
CA ASN A 21 -11.53 2.86 1.47
C ASN A 21 -11.42 3.32 0.00
N LEU A 22 -10.22 3.63 -0.47
CA LEU A 22 -9.98 3.95 -1.88
C LEU A 22 -10.26 2.75 -2.79
N CYS A 23 -9.85 1.54 -2.39
CA CYS A 23 -10.20 0.31 -3.11
C CYS A 23 -11.72 0.08 -3.15
N LYS A 24 -12.42 0.29 -2.02
CA LYS A 24 -13.89 0.16 -1.95
C LYS A 24 -14.61 1.17 -2.85
N ALA A 25 -14.03 2.35 -3.02
CA ALA A 25 -14.52 3.38 -3.95
C ALA A 25 -14.10 3.14 -5.42
N GLY A 26 -13.45 2.02 -5.75
CA GLY A 26 -12.95 1.74 -7.11
C GLY A 26 -11.78 2.62 -7.55
N ARG A 27 -11.21 3.44 -6.65
CA ARG A 27 -10.14 4.41 -6.96
C ARG A 27 -8.76 3.76 -6.87
N PHE A 28 -8.55 2.68 -7.63
CA PHE A 28 -7.34 1.85 -7.55
C PHE A 28 -6.05 2.58 -7.91
N HIS A 29 -6.10 3.52 -8.87
CA HIS A 29 -4.93 4.33 -9.22
C HIS A 29 -4.50 5.25 -8.06
N CYS A 30 -5.46 5.83 -7.34
CA CYS A 30 -5.18 6.65 -6.16
C CYS A 30 -4.67 5.80 -5.00
N ALA A 31 -5.29 4.63 -4.78
CA ALA A 31 -4.84 3.66 -3.79
C ALA A 31 -3.40 3.19 -4.05
N SER A 32 -3.05 2.96 -5.32
CA SER A 32 -1.69 2.60 -5.77
C SER A 32 -0.66 3.68 -5.48
N LYS A 33 -0.97 4.96 -5.80
CA LYS A 33 -0.09 6.10 -5.49
C LYS A 33 0.14 6.26 -3.99
N LEU A 34 -0.94 6.22 -3.21
CA LEU A 34 -0.86 6.34 -1.75
C LEU A 34 -0.04 5.20 -1.15
N LEU A 35 -0.32 3.96 -1.57
CA LEU A 35 0.41 2.78 -1.13
C LEU A 35 1.90 2.89 -1.43
N LEU A 36 2.26 3.32 -2.64
CA LEU A 36 3.65 3.48 -3.01
C LEU A 36 4.35 4.56 -2.17
N SER A 37 3.70 5.72 -1.99
CA SER A 37 4.22 6.81 -1.16
C SER A 37 4.49 6.34 0.27
N CYS A 38 3.61 5.50 0.82
CA CYS A 38 3.78 4.98 2.16
C CYS A 38 5.00 4.05 2.25
N LEU A 39 5.14 3.14 1.28
CA LEU A 39 6.26 2.21 1.23
C LEU A 39 7.60 2.93 1.01
N THR A 40 7.65 3.97 0.19
CA THR A 40 8.88 4.77 -0.01
C THR A 40 9.28 5.57 1.22
N SER A 41 8.33 5.92 2.08
CA SER A 41 8.59 6.58 3.36
C SER A 41 8.94 5.59 4.49
N GLY A 42 9.15 4.31 4.19
CA GLY A 42 9.46 3.27 5.19
C GLY A 42 8.27 2.85 6.05
N MET A 43 7.05 3.30 5.72
CA MET A 43 5.86 2.93 6.47
C MET A 43 5.42 1.51 6.11
N LYS A 44 5.03 0.75 7.13
CA LYS A 44 4.45 -0.58 6.93
C LYS A 44 2.97 -0.41 6.62
N ILE A 45 2.51 -0.96 5.49
CA ILE A 45 1.09 -1.12 5.19
C ILE A 45 0.72 -2.60 5.25
N LEU A 46 -0.51 -2.88 5.71
CA LEU A 46 -1.02 -4.24 5.80
C LEU A 46 -0.97 -4.95 4.44
N ARG A 47 -0.58 -6.23 4.47
CA ARG A 47 -0.51 -7.08 3.27
C ARG A 47 -1.86 -7.23 2.58
N SER A 48 -2.96 -7.21 3.34
CA SER A 48 -4.33 -7.27 2.81
C SER A 48 -4.66 -6.04 1.96
N ALA A 49 -4.32 -4.85 2.45
CA ALA A 49 -4.51 -3.60 1.69
C ALA A 49 -3.66 -3.58 0.41
N GLN A 50 -2.41 -4.04 0.47
CA GLN A 50 -1.55 -4.21 -0.71
C GLN A 50 -2.17 -5.12 -1.78
N ARG A 51 -2.70 -6.29 -1.36
CA ARG A 51 -3.38 -7.23 -2.26
C ARG A 51 -4.63 -6.62 -2.89
N ALA A 52 -5.48 -5.96 -2.10
CA ALA A 52 -6.68 -5.31 -2.60
C ALA A 52 -6.41 -4.28 -3.71
N VAL A 53 -5.31 -3.53 -3.62
CA VAL A 53 -4.90 -2.60 -4.69
C VAL A 53 -4.45 -3.36 -5.94
N LEU A 54 -3.64 -4.40 -5.79
CA LEU A 54 -3.14 -5.20 -6.91
C LEU A 54 -4.28 -5.90 -7.65
N ASP A 55 -5.16 -6.56 -6.92
CA ASP A 55 -6.33 -7.26 -7.46
C ASP A 55 -7.27 -6.26 -8.11
N GLY A 56 -7.53 -5.12 -7.46
CA GLY A 56 -8.35 -4.05 -8.01
C GLY A 56 -7.83 -3.48 -9.32
N LEU A 57 -6.51 -3.24 -9.43
CA LEU A 57 -5.89 -2.82 -10.69
C LEU A 57 -6.01 -3.90 -11.76
N GLN A 58 -5.83 -5.18 -11.41
CA GLN A 58 -5.90 -6.28 -12.37
C GLN A 58 -7.34 -6.48 -12.89
N CYS A 59 -8.33 -6.49 -12.00
CA CYS A 59 -9.74 -6.64 -12.34
C CYS A 59 -10.30 -5.42 -13.08
N SER A 60 -9.72 -4.24 -12.90
CA SER A 60 -10.15 -3.00 -13.58
C SER A 60 -9.46 -2.77 -14.94
N GLY A 61 -8.72 -3.75 -15.46
CA GLY A 61 -8.08 -3.64 -16.77
C GLY A 61 -6.73 -2.91 -16.79
N PHE A 62 -6.07 -2.77 -15.63
CA PHE A 62 -4.74 -2.14 -15.50
C PHE A 62 -3.62 -3.13 -15.09
N PRO A 63 -3.43 -4.26 -15.80
CA PRO A 63 -2.45 -5.29 -15.41
C PRO A 63 -0.99 -4.77 -15.46
N GLY A 64 -0.68 -3.81 -16.34
CA GLY A 64 0.64 -3.18 -16.39
C GLY A 64 0.96 -2.39 -15.12
N GLU A 65 -0.02 -1.63 -14.61
CA GLU A 65 0.13 -0.89 -13.35
C GLU A 65 0.24 -1.83 -12.15
N ALA A 66 -0.56 -2.91 -12.13
CA ALA A 66 -0.48 -3.95 -11.11
C ALA A 66 0.92 -4.59 -11.05
N ARG A 67 1.49 -4.96 -12.21
CA ARG A 67 2.86 -5.52 -12.28
C ARG A 67 3.91 -4.52 -11.78
N ARG A 68 3.84 -3.26 -12.21
CA ARG A 68 4.77 -2.21 -11.77
C ARG A 68 4.70 -1.99 -10.25
N LEU A 69 3.48 -1.93 -9.71
CA LEU A 69 3.26 -1.79 -8.27
C LEU A 69 3.82 -3.00 -7.50
N LYS A 70 3.58 -4.22 -7.97
CA LYS A 70 4.11 -5.46 -7.38
C LYS A 70 5.63 -5.46 -7.30
N SER A 71 6.31 -5.02 -8.36
CA SER A 71 7.78 -4.90 -8.37
C SER A 71 8.27 -3.89 -7.34
N LYS A 72 7.63 -2.72 -7.24
CA LYS A 72 7.99 -1.70 -6.25
C LYS A 72 7.75 -2.17 -4.81
N ILE A 73 6.65 -2.88 -4.54
CA ILE A 73 6.39 -3.49 -3.23
C ILE A 73 7.49 -4.51 -2.89
N LYS A 74 7.91 -5.34 -3.85
CA LYS A 74 8.99 -6.31 -3.64
C LYS A 74 10.32 -5.60 -3.33
N LEU A 75 10.66 -4.55 -4.08
CA LEU A 75 11.86 -3.75 -3.85
C LEU A 75 11.84 -3.08 -2.47
N ALA A 76 10.75 -2.44 -2.09
CA ALA A 76 10.61 -1.83 -0.76
C ALA A 76 10.80 -2.87 0.37
N ARG A 77 10.31 -4.11 0.20
CA ARG A 77 10.53 -5.18 1.18
C ARG A 77 11.98 -5.66 1.28
N ILE A 78 12.73 -5.61 0.18
CA ILE A 78 14.16 -5.96 0.15
C ILE A 78 15.00 -4.85 0.77
N LEU A 79 14.66 -3.59 0.49
CA LEU A 79 15.39 -2.41 0.98
C LEU A 79 15.12 -2.07 2.45
N HIS A 80 14.00 -2.53 3.01
CA HIS A 80 13.66 -2.34 4.43
C HIS A 80 13.87 -3.62 5.26
N PHE A 81 14.81 -4.47 4.85
CA PHE A 81 15.36 -5.58 5.64
C PHE A 81 16.74 -5.21 6.18
#